data_AF-A0AAV8UFB4-F1
#
_entry.id   AF-A0AAV8UFB4-F1
#
_cell.length_a   1.000
_cell.length_b   1.000
_cell.length_c   1.000
_cell.angle_alpha   90.00
_cell.angle_beta   90.00
_cell.angle_gamma   90.00
#
_symmetry.space_group_name_H-M   'P 1'
#
loop_
_entity.id
_entity.type
_entity.pdbx_description
1 polymer ?
#
loop_
_entity_poly.entity_id
_entity_poly.type
_entity_poly.pdbx_seq_one_letter_code
_entity_poly.pdbx_strand_id
1 'polypeptide(L)'
;MSSVFGWLLNFLLLMAVIGIVGFQLLNLSDLETDYINPYDSANQINSVVLPEYVIQGLLCMSFLFTGHWFMCLLSLPYLYYNLRLYTRRQHLVDVTEFYNQVNREKQQRLFKLGYLIILLVISIFWLLWTVLEEED
;
A
#
# COMPACT_ATOMS: atom_id res chain seq x y z
N MET A 1 17.41 -3.09 21.26
CA MET A 1 17.91 -2.29 20.12
C MET A 1 17.62 -2.89 18.74
N SER A 2 18.02 -4.14 18.44
CA SER A 2 17.82 -4.72 17.07
C SER A 2 16.35 -4.89 16.67
N SER A 3 15.48 -5.18 17.64
CA SER A 3 14.02 -5.29 17.47
C SER A 3 13.39 -3.95 17.11
N VAL A 4 13.74 -2.88 17.84
CA VAL A 4 13.24 -1.52 17.60
C VAL A 4 13.62 -1.01 16.20
N PHE A 5 14.85 -1.27 15.75
CA PHE A 5 15.26 -0.87 14.39
C PHE A 5 14.40 -1.53 13.30
N GLY A 6 14.06 -2.82 13.47
CA GLY A 6 13.16 -3.53 12.54
C GLY A 6 11.75 -2.95 12.52
N TRP A 7 11.18 -2.63 13.70
CA TRP A 7 9.88 -1.97 13.79
C TRP A 7 9.88 -0.57 13.14
N LEU A 8 10.94 0.21 13.35
CA LEU A 8 11.09 1.55 12.78
C LEU A 8 11.23 1.50 11.25
N LEU A 9 12.02 0.56 10.72
CA LEU A 9 12.12 0.32 9.27
C LEU A 9 10.76 -0.04 8.66
N ASN A 10 10.03 -0.97 9.29
CA ASN A 10 8.69 -1.39 8.82
C ASN A 10 7.68 -0.23 8.86
N PHE A 11 7.74 0.61 9.89
CA PHE A 11 6.91 1.80 10.00
C PHE A 11 7.18 2.79 8.85
N LEU A 12 8.44 3.06 8.53
CA LEU A 12 8.82 3.93 7.42
C LEU A 12 8.34 3.38 6.06
N LEU A 13 8.49 2.07 5.84
CA LEU A 13 8.01 1.41 4.63
C LEU A 13 6.48 1.46 4.53
N LEU A 14 5.74 1.24 5.62
CA LEU A 14 4.27 1.38 5.66
C LEU A 14 3.82 2.79 5.30
N MET A 15 4.49 3.81 5.86
CA MET A 15 4.21 5.21 5.54
C MET A 15 4.45 5.52 4.05
N ALA A 16 5.51 4.97 3.46
CA ALA A 16 5.79 5.12 2.03
C ALA A 16 4.69 4.49 1.16
N VAL A 17 4.23 3.28 1.49
CA VAL A 17 3.12 2.62 0.76
C VAL A 17 1.84 3.44 0.88
N ILE A 18 1.49 3.90 2.09
CA ILE A 18 0.27 4.71 2.31
C ILE A 18 0.35 6.02 1.51
N GLY A 19 1.50 6.67 1.46
CA GLY A 19 1.71 7.89 0.67
C GLY A 19 1.51 7.64 -0.83
N ILE A 20 2.01 6.51 -1.35
CA ILE A 20 1.84 6.11 -2.75
C ILE A 20 0.37 5.83 -3.07
N VAL A 21 -0.33 5.06 -2.24
CA VAL A 21 -1.76 4.76 -2.43
C VAL A 21 -2.60 6.04 -2.30
N GLY A 22 -2.25 6.93 -1.37
CA GLY A 22 -2.86 8.25 -1.21
C GLY A 22 -2.68 9.12 -2.45
N PHE A 23 -1.48 9.17 -3.02
CA PHE A 23 -1.21 9.90 -4.27
C PHE A 23 -2.05 9.36 -5.44
N GLN A 24 -2.20 8.05 -5.57
CA GLN A 24 -3.08 7.45 -6.58
C GLN A 24 -4.55 7.84 -6.38
N LEU A 25 -5.04 7.89 -5.14
CA LEU A 25 -6.43 8.30 -4.82
C LEU A 25 -6.68 9.79 -5.06
N LEU A 26 -5.69 10.64 -4.79
CA LEU A 26 -5.77 12.08 -5.11
C LEU A 26 -5.90 12.28 -6.62
N ASN A 27 -5.00 11.67 -7.41
CA ASN A 27 -5.06 11.75 -8.88
C ASN A 27 -6.37 11.17 -9.44
N LEU A 28 -6.93 10.13 -8.80
CA LEU A 28 -8.24 9.60 -9.16
C LEU A 28 -9.39 10.56 -8.83
N SER A 29 -9.30 11.31 -7.72
CA SER A 29 -10.31 12.28 -7.29
C SER A 29 -10.24 13.56 -8.14
N ASP A 30 -9.04 13.98 -8.56
CA ASP A 30 -8.85 15.09 -9.49
C ASP A 30 -9.44 14.78 -10.88
N LEU A 31 -9.35 13.52 -11.30
CA LEU A 31 -9.98 13.03 -12.54
C LEU A 31 -11.51 13.04 -12.46
N GLU A 32 -12.10 12.76 -11.30
CA GLU A 32 -13.55 12.81 -11.08
C GLU A 32 -14.10 14.25 -11.06
N THR A 33 -13.24 15.23 -10.73
CA THR A 33 -13.58 16.66 -10.66
C THR A 33 -13.36 17.39 -12.00
N ASP A 34 -13.12 16.64 -13.08
CA ASP A 34 -13.12 17.09 -14.49
C ASP A 34 -11.98 18.08 -14.87
N TYR A 35 -10.85 18.05 -14.16
CA TYR A 35 -9.74 19.01 -14.36
C TYR A 35 -8.57 18.47 -15.21
N ILE A 36 -8.46 17.15 -15.43
CA ILE A 36 -7.31 16.50 -16.08
C ILE A 36 -7.75 15.50 -17.16
N ASN A 37 -6.96 15.41 -18.22
CA ASN A 37 -7.14 14.43 -19.30
C ASN A 37 -7.01 12.99 -18.75
N PRO A 38 -8.00 12.10 -18.96
CA PRO A 38 -7.97 10.72 -18.45
C PRO A 38 -6.76 9.91 -18.91
N TYR A 39 -6.18 10.25 -20.07
CA TYR A 39 -4.95 9.65 -20.57
C TYR A 39 -3.72 9.99 -19.71
N ASP A 40 -3.61 11.22 -19.22
CA ASP A 40 -2.47 11.68 -18.42
C ASP A 40 -2.52 11.11 -16.99
N SER A 41 -3.70 11.02 -16.38
CA SER A 41 -3.86 10.38 -15.07
C SER A 41 -3.64 8.87 -15.12
N ALA A 42 -4.09 8.18 -16.17
CA ALA A 42 -3.84 6.75 -16.33
C ALA A 42 -2.32 6.44 -16.41
N ASN A 43 -1.57 7.26 -17.14
CA ASN A 43 -0.12 7.12 -17.27
C ASN A 43 0.61 7.39 -15.93
N GLN A 44 0.19 8.44 -15.20
CA GLN A 44 0.72 8.74 -13.87
C GLN A 44 0.42 7.63 -12.85
N ILE A 45 -0.80 7.08 -12.85
CA ILE A 45 -1.17 5.95 -11.97
C ILE A 45 -0.30 4.74 -12.31
N ASN A 46 -0.15 4.40 -13.59
CA ASN A 46 0.63 3.23 -14.01
C ASN A 46 2.12 3.34 -13.61
N SER A 47 2.71 4.53 -13.70
CA SER A 47 4.09 4.77 -13.26
C SER A 47 4.27 4.59 -11.75
N VAL A 48 3.22 4.76 -10.96
CA VAL A 48 3.24 4.72 -9.50
C VAL A 48 2.76 3.37 -8.93
N VAL A 49 2.08 2.56 -9.73
CA VAL A 49 1.64 1.19 -9.37
C VAL A 49 2.82 0.22 -9.23
N LEU A 50 3.82 0.31 -10.11
CA LEU A 50 5.02 -0.52 -10.01
C LEU A 50 5.81 -0.31 -8.71
N PRO A 51 6.16 0.94 -8.32
CA PRO A 51 6.87 1.17 -7.06
C PRO A 51 6.05 0.76 -5.83
N GLU A 52 4.72 0.86 -5.85
CA GLU A 52 3.85 0.33 -4.78
C GLU A 52 4.09 -1.17 -4.55
N TYR A 53 4.07 -1.98 -5.61
CA TYR A 53 4.26 -3.42 -5.51
C TYR A 53 5.67 -3.79 -5.02
N VAL A 54 6.69 -3.06 -5.46
CA VAL A 54 8.07 -3.28 -5.04
C VAL A 54 8.21 -2.97 -3.54
N ILE A 55 7.70 -1.83 -3.07
CA ILE A 55 7.80 -1.43 -1.67
C ILE A 55 6.96 -2.37 -0.78
N GLN A 56 5.79 -2.81 -1.23
CA GLN A 56 4.99 -3.82 -0.52
C GLN A 56 5.72 -5.17 -0.41
N GLY A 57 6.40 -5.60 -1.48
CA GLY A 57 7.22 -6.80 -1.49
C GLY A 57 8.40 -6.68 -0.52
N LEU A 58 9.07 -5.53 -0.51
CA LEU A 58 10.15 -5.22 0.44
C LEU A 58 9.65 -5.19 1.88
N LEU A 59 8.47 -4.64 2.15
CA LEU A 59 7.82 -4.66 3.46
C LEU A 59 7.60 -6.11 3.94
N CYS A 60 7.05 -6.95 3.07
CA CYS A 60 6.80 -8.35 3.40
C CYS A 60 8.12 -9.12 3.65
N MET A 61 9.16 -8.87 2.85
CA MET A 61 10.49 -9.43 3.11
C MET A 61 11.07 -8.93 4.44
N SER A 62 10.96 -7.64 4.75
CA SER A 62 11.42 -7.07 6.02
C SER A 62 10.73 -7.73 7.22
N PHE A 63 9.42 -7.99 7.16
CA PHE A 63 8.73 -8.74 8.22
C PHE A 63 9.21 -10.19 8.35
N LEU A 64 9.53 -10.85 7.24
CA LEU A 64 10.08 -12.20 7.22
C LEU A 64 11.48 -12.25 7.88
N PHE A 65 12.37 -11.32 7.52
CA PHE A 65 13.72 -11.24 8.08
C PHE A 65 13.74 -10.83 9.55
N THR A 66 12.79 -10.00 9.98
CA THR A 66 12.70 -9.56 11.38
C THR A 66 12.02 -10.63 12.26
N GLY A 67 11.53 -11.75 11.70
CA GLY A 67 10.87 -12.84 12.46
C GLY A 67 9.46 -12.50 12.96
N HIS A 68 8.82 -11.47 12.40
CA HIS A 68 7.49 -11.01 12.81
C HIS A 68 6.39 -11.71 12.00
N TRP A 69 6.22 -13.00 12.25
CA TRP A 69 5.33 -13.89 11.48
C TRP A 69 3.88 -13.41 11.44
N PHE A 70 3.37 -12.81 12.53
CA PHE A 70 2.00 -12.30 12.60
C PHE A 70 1.75 -11.13 11.62
N MET A 71 2.70 -10.19 11.53
CA MET A 71 2.63 -9.07 10.58
C MET A 71 2.86 -9.51 9.14
N CYS A 72 3.69 -10.53 8.92
CA CYS A 72 3.83 -11.16 7.62
C CYS A 72 2.50 -11.80 7.17
N LEU A 73 1.77 -12.46 8.08
CA LEU A 73 0.49 -13.09 7.78
C LEU A 73 -0.61 -12.06 7.45
N LEU A 74 -0.62 -10.90 8.12
CA LEU A 74 -1.51 -9.79 7.77
C LEU A 74 -1.12 -9.13 6.44
N SER A 75 0.16 -9.00 6.12
CA SER A 75 0.57 -8.36 4.84
C SER A 75 0.39 -9.28 3.62
N LEU A 76 0.30 -10.59 3.81
CA LEU A 76 0.14 -11.60 2.76
C LEU A 76 -1.14 -11.47 1.90
N PRO A 77 -2.35 -11.30 2.45
CA PRO A 77 -3.57 -11.09 1.68
C PRO A 77 -3.46 -9.91 0.70
N TYR A 78 -2.84 -8.82 1.15
CA TYR A 78 -2.62 -7.64 0.32
C TYR A 78 -1.60 -7.91 -0.79
N LEU A 79 -0.47 -8.56 -0.45
CA LEU A 79 0.53 -8.96 -1.43
C LEU A 79 -0.05 -9.92 -2.48
N TYR A 80 -0.83 -10.92 -2.05
CA TYR A 80 -1.50 -11.88 -2.92
C TYR A 80 -2.49 -11.20 -3.86
N TYR A 81 -3.28 -10.25 -3.35
CA TYR A 81 -4.18 -9.47 -4.19
C TYR A 81 -3.40 -8.70 -5.27
N ASN A 82 -2.31 -8.05 -4.89
CA ASN A 82 -1.46 -7.29 -5.81
C ASN A 82 -0.78 -8.18 -6.86
N LEU A 83 -0.25 -9.34 -6.46
CA LEU A 83 0.35 -10.32 -7.37
C LEU A 83 -0.67 -10.91 -8.34
N ARG A 84 -1.89 -11.18 -7.87
CA ARG A 84 -2.99 -11.65 -8.72
C ARG A 84 -3.36 -10.61 -9.78
N LEU A 85 -3.38 -9.34 -9.40
CA LEU A 85 -3.65 -8.22 -10.33
C LEU A 85 -2.53 -8.05 -11.36
N TYR A 86 -1.27 -8.16 -10.93
CA TYR A 86 -0.10 -8.15 -11.80
C TYR A 86 -0.13 -9.31 -12.81
N THR A 87 -0.44 -10.52 -12.36
CA THR A 87 -0.51 -11.72 -13.20
C THR A 87 -1.63 -11.65 -14.25
N ARG A 88 -2.73 -10.97 -13.93
CA ARG A 88 -3.86 -10.74 -14.86
C ARG A 88 -3.54 -9.66 -15.92
N ARG A 89 -2.35 -9.04 -15.89
CA ARG A 89 -1.94 -7.89 -16.71
C ARG A 89 -2.87 -6.67 -16.64
N GLN A 90 -3.84 -6.67 -15.73
CA GLN A 90 -4.74 -5.55 -15.44
C GLN A 90 -4.07 -4.40 -14.66
N HIS A 91 -2.73 -4.35 -14.64
CA HIS A 91 -1.97 -3.22 -14.10
C HIS A 91 -2.13 -1.94 -14.93
N LEU A 92 -2.41 -2.11 -16.23
CA LEU A 92 -2.67 -1.02 -17.16
C LEU A 92 -4.16 -0.67 -17.12
N VAL A 93 -4.44 0.56 -16.70
CA VAL A 93 -5.76 1.15 -16.80
C VAL A 93 -6.05 1.42 -18.28
N ASP A 94 -6.94 0.63 -18.89
CA ASP A 94 -7.39 0.86 -20.26
C ASP A 94 -8.55 1.87 -20.26
N VAL A 95 -8.37 2.96 -21.00
CA VAL A 95 -9.10 4.24 -20.83
C VAL A 95 -10.57 4.11 -21.24
N THR A 96 -10.90 3.13 -22.08
CA THR A 96 -12.25 2.93 -22.66
C THR A 96 -13.26 2.23 -21.75
N GLU A 97 -12.82 1.45 -20.75
CA GLU A 97 -13.73 0.82 -19.75
C GLU A 97 -13.63 1.46 -18.34
N PHE A 98 -12.61 2.30 -18.11
CA PHE A 98 -12.28 2.85 -16.80
C PHE A 98 -13.40 3.69 -16.18
N TYR A 99 -14.14 4.48 -16.96
CA TYR A 99 -15.17 5.38 -16.41
C TYR A 99 -16.35 4.61 -15.77
N ASN A 100 -16.69 3.43 -16.29
CA ASN A 100 -17.82 2.64 -15.79
C ASN A 100 -17.43 1.77 -14.57
N GLN A 101 -16.13 1.49 -14.39
CA GLN A 101 -15.59 0.69 -13.28
C GLN A 101 -14.84 1.52 -12.22
N VAL A 102 -14.61 2.81 -12.46
CA VAL A 102 -13.85 3.74 -11.60
C VAL A 102 -14.38 3.76 -10.17
N ASN A 103 -15.70 3.80 -9.99
CA ASN A 103 -16.27 3.86 -8.64
C ASN A 103 -16.03 2.56 -7.87
N ARG A 104 -15.99 1.41 -8.56
CA ARG A 104 -15.70 0.10 -7.96
C ARG A 104 -14.21 -0.05 -7.64
N GLU A 105 -13.33 0.39 -8.53
CA GLU A 105 -11.88 0.44 -8.31
C GLU A 105 -11.51 1.40 -7.17
N LYS A 106 -12.17 2.57 -7.09
CA LYS A 106 -12.03 3.55 -6.00
C LYS A 106 -12.39 2.94 -4.64
N GLN A 107 -13.54 2.27 -4.55
CA GLN A 107 -13.97 1.60 -3.32
C GLN A 107 -13.00 0.48 -2.91
N GLN A 108 -12.45 -0.28 -3.87
CA GLN A 108 -11.44 -1.29 -3.57
C GLN A 108 -10.12 -0.67 -3.09
N ARG A 109 -9.66 0.42 -3.70
CA ARG A 109 -8.45 1.15 -3.28
C ARG A 109 -8.62 1.84 -1.93
N LEU A 110 -9.82 2.37 -1.64
CA LEU A 110 -10.17 2.91 -0.32
C LEU A 110 -10.17 1.81 0.75
N PHE A 111 -10.73 0.64 0.46
CA PHE A 111 -10.70 -0.49 1.38
C PHE A 111 -9.27 -0.97 1.65
N LYS A 112 -8.43 -1.02 0.60
CA LYS A 112 -6.99 -1.29 0.73
C LYS A 112 -6.28 -0.26 1.61
N LEU A 113 -6.57 1.03 1.44
CA LEU A 113 -6.00 2.09 2.26
C LEU A 113 -6.44 1.97 3.71
N GLY A 114 -7.72 1.67 3.96
CA GLY A 114 -8.22 1.37 5.31
C GLY A 114 -7.49 0.18 5.95
N TYR A 115 -7.24 -0.88 5.17
CA TYR A 115 -6.44 -2.01 5.62
C TYR A 115 -5.00 -1.61 6.00
N LEU A 116 -4.33 -0.80 5.18
CA LEU A 116 -3.00 -0.27 5.46
C LEU A 116 -2.96 0.62 6.70
N ILE A 117 -3.98 1.46 6.93
CA ILE A 117 -4.10 2.29 8.15
C ILE A 117 -4.23 1.40 9.38
N ILE A 118 -5.06 0.35 9.34
CA ILE A 118 -5.18 -0.59 10.46
C ILE A 118 -3.82 -1.24 10.74
N LEU A 119 -3.11 -1.68 9.69
CA LEU A 119 -1.77 -2.25 9.80
C LEU A 119 -0.76 -1.27 10.40
N LEU A 120 -0.85 0.02 10.05
CA LEU A 120 -0.05 1.09 10.63
C LEU A 120 -0.32 1.27 12.12
N VAL A 121 -1.59 1.31 12.54
CA VAL A 121 -1.96 1.44 13.96
C VAL A 121 -1.41 0.26 14.77
N ILE A 122 -1.55 -0.96 14.25
CA ILE A 122 -0.99 -2.15 14.91
C ILE A 122 0.54 -2.04 14.96
N SER A 123 1.20 -1.63 13.87
CA SER A 123 2.66 -1.46 13.86
C SER A 123 3.16 -0.42 14.88
N ILE A 124 2.42 0.67 15.07
CA ILE A 124 2.75 1.69 16.08
C ILE A 124 2.59 1.12 17.49
N PHE A 125 1.51 0.38 17.75
CA PHE A 125 1.27 -0.25 19.05
C PHE A 125 2.43 -1.17 19.46
N TRP A 126 2.86 -2.04 18.54
CA TRP A 126 3.98 -2.95 18.80
C TRP A 126 5.32 -2.22 18.93
N LEU A 127 5.55 -1.16 18.15
CA LEU A 127 6.73 -0.32 18.29
C LEU A 127 6.78 0.32 19.68
N LEU A 128 5.66 0.91 20.14
CA LEU A 128 5.57 1.52 21.47
C LEU A 128 5.78 0.49 22.59
N TRP A 129 5.17 -0.68 22.47
CA TRP A 129 5.37 -1.77 23.44
C TRP A 129 6.84 -2.18 23.53
N THR A 130 7.50 -2.37 22.39
CA THR A 130 8.91 -2.77 22.34
C THR A 130 9.83 -1.69 22.89
N VAL A 131 9.50 -0.40 22.68
CA VAL A 131 10.28 0.71 23.24
C VAL A 131 10.10 0.81 24.75
N LEU A 132 8.88 0.64 25.25
CA LEU A 132 8.58 0.67 26.69
C LEU A 132 9.32 -0.46 27.43
N GLU A 133 9.33 -1.66 26.85
CA GLU A 133 10.04 -2.82 27.42
C GLU A 133 11.58 -2.70 27.33
N GLU A 134 12.12 -1.74 26.57
CA GLU A 134 13.55 -1.40 26.58
C GLU A 134 13.91 -0.33 27.65
N GLU A 135 12.92 0.38 28.19
CA GLU A 135 13.12 1.36 29.28
C GLU A 135 13.07 0.74 30.69
N ASP A 136 12.38 -0.40 30.86
CA ASP A 136 12.34 -1.20 32.10
C ASP A 136 13.53 -2.19 32.21
#